data_AF-A0A6L6HPP4-F1
#
_entry.id   AF-A0A6L6HPP4-F1
#
_cell.length_a   1.000
_cell.length_b   1.000
_cell.length_c   1.000
_cell.angle_alpha   90.00
_cell.angle_beta   90.00
_cell.angle_gamma   90.00
#
_symmetry.space_group_name_H-M   'P 1'
#
loop_
_entity.id
_entity.type
_entity.pdbx_description
1 polymer ?
#
loop_
_entity_poly.entity_id
_entity_poly.type
_entity_poly.pdbx_seq_one_letter_code
_entity_poly.pdbx_strand_id
1 'polypeptide(L)'
;MGASLSAIFFDRPAGHRERIQAEQDGQPIPRPFIAAELALRSGGVRHVMLVPQSIETVLSRRLVLRLGKVPVAEIDPDWLQLPQEEFPALVAQLSGQGLRKLLRVMLTTGASLFAGRVQTGLGDVIPNLMDICGIAALKPVAGTQIAGRMLLTYSAPGVTGLRDRTEAIALLEGRLIHFKGIDCLVEGELLHVLLPPGLRPAQIVLAPDAPLRLAKADASLRQLSARAWTQARGKACRDWLFACGGSGAAASLEGECSTGLIKPGITIRHLSLAPAGMLYAMILDDPGRVVRKVLLEWRGQHLELTLSHGVDGTARLTGLAALPGEVAGGEPCRIRVLDRSGRLDILAEAPVAAYDGSIPDGFEDAWTLGVDALRPLARARSGVHRAAPPSITQYFGPTQRCGFRILTSIGSSADLIRARAAMILAEGHGTPVEIVCTMAEGPLALGARQALAQAAAIHGIPHRLVLLPGATTAGERLRAALVDAGDAPALVLGADVLPENTGWLAFWVRRLRRQGALAPVLLASDGSIAATREGEDPWQGLPAAHLPASTRVTDRPLANCLALGRAGIAQLLHADAPHPDPAVWIASALRGSARAETRFPFRRFGPAPTQGAFAAALADTEFAMIEKNCE
;
A
#
# COMPACT_ATOMS: atom_id res chain seq x y z
N MET A 1 -19.26 -15.31 34.95
CA MET A 1 -20.72 -15.17 35.11
C MET A 1 -21.00 -13.70 35.28
N GLY A 2 -21.95 -13.14 34.53
CA GLY A 2 -22.12 -11.69 34.49
C GLY A 2 -22.86 -11.11 35.67
N ALA A 3 -22.66 -9.83 35.96
CA ALA A 3 -23.42 -9.12 36.98
C ALA A 3 -24.87 -8.97 36.50
N SER A 4 -25.83 -9.55 37.22
CA SER A 4 -27.25 -9.31 37.02
C SER A 4 -27.64 -7.91 37.52
N LEU A 5 -28.71 -7.36 36.96
CA LEU A 5 -29.31 -6.08 37.35
C LEU A 5 -30.58 -6.39 38.16
N SER A 6 -30.70 -5.84 39.37
CA SER A 6 -31.90 -6.00 40.20
C SER A 6 -32.62 -4.68 40.41
N ALA A 7 -33.95 -4.75 40.50
CA ALA A 7 -34.81 -3.61 40.80
C ALA A 7 -35.34 -3.71 42.23
N ILE A 8 -35.03 -2.71 43.06
CA ILE A 8 -35.56 -2.57 44.41
C ILE A 8 -36.63 -1.46 44.36
N PHE A 9 -37.84 -1.74 44.85
CA PHE A 9 -38.90 -0.74 44.82
C PHE A 9 -39.85 -0.82 46.02
N PHE A 10 -40.49 0.30 46.33
CA PHE A 10 -41.54 0.41 47.33
C PHE A 10 -42.50 1.57 46.99
N ASP A 11 -43.75 1.45 47.44
CA ASP A 11 -44.83 2.38 47.11
C ASP A 11 -45.14 3.31 48.29
N ARG A 12 -45.44 4.59 47.99
CA ARG A 12 -45.84 5.60 48.98
C ARG A 12 -46.91 6.54 48.43
N PRO A 13 -47.67 7.24 49.31
CA PRO A 13 -48.48 8.38 48.89
C PRO A 13 -47.63 9.43 48.17
N ALA A 14 -48.22 10.16 47.23
CA ALA A 14 -47.52 11.24 46.55
C ALA A 14 -47.12 12.35 47.56
N GLY A 15 -45.89 12.84 47.42
CA GLY A 15 -45.31 13.82 48.34
C GLY A 15 -44.21 14.64 47.68
N HIS A 16 -43.41 15.34 48.49
CA HIS A 16 -42.23 16.05 47.99
C HIS A 16 -41.18 15.06 47.48
N ARG A 17 -40.48 15.44 46.41
CA ARG A 17 -39.42 14.62 45.83
C ARG A 17 -38.25 14.52 46.79
N GLU A 18 -37.93 13.29 47.22
CA GLU A 18 -36.86 13.02 48.16
C GLU A 18 -35.79 12.13 47.52
N ARG A 19 -34.52 12.39 47.85
CA ARG A 19 -33.42 11.60 47.30
C ARG A 19 -33.37 10.24 47.98
N ILE A 20 -33.53 9.18 47.17
CA ILE A 20 -33.31 7.80 47.59
C ILE A 20 -31.82 7.57 47.84
N GLN A 21 -31.50 7.03 49.01
CA GLN A 21 -30.18 6.51 49.39
C GLN A 21 -30.36 5.07 49.87
N ALA A 22 -29.32 4.26 49.72
CA ALA A 22 -29.35 2.86 50.11
C ALA A 22 -28.04 2.44 50.73
N GLU A 23 -28.13 1.72 51.84
CA GLU A 23 -27.03 1.14 52.59
C GLU A 23 -27.18 -0.38 52.62
N GLN A 24 -26.09 -1.11 52.37
CA GLN A 24 -25.94 -2.56 52.56
C GLN A 24 -24.95 -2.80 53.70
N ASP A 25 -25.40 -3.46 54.77
CA ASP A 25 -24.60 -3.73 55.98
C ASP A 25 -23.92 -2.47 56.54
N GLY A 26 -24.63 -1.33 56.50
CA GLY A 26 -24.13 -0.03 56.96
C GLY A 26 -23.18 0.70 55.99
N GLN A 27 -22.92 0.15 54.81
CA GLN A 27 -22.11 0.77 53.76
C GLN A 27 -22.98 1.24 52.59
N PRO A 28 -22.67 2.36 51.92
CA PRO A 28 -23.45 2.82 50.78
C PRO A 28 -23.41 1.82 49.63
N ILE A 29 -24.53 1.64 48.92
CA ILE A 29 -24.59 0.75 47.75
C ILE A 29 -23.55 1.17 46.68
N PRO A 30 -22.85 0.19 46.07
CA PRO A 30 -21.87 0.47 45.01
C PRO A 30 -22.48 1.21 43.83
N ARG A 31 -21.77 2.25 43.36
CA ARG A 31 -22.10 2.93 42.10
C ARG A 31 -21.59 2.11 40.90
N PRO A 32 -22.24 2.22 39.71
CA PRO A 32 -23.38 3.08 39.38
C PRO A 32 -24.75 2.44 39.72
N PHE A 33 -25.72 3.24 40.15
CA PHE A 33 -27.12 2.83 40.30
C PHE A 33 -28.06 3.93 39.78
N ILE A 34 -29.31 3.55 39.49
CA ILE A 34 -30.36 4.48 39.04
C ILE A 34 -31.44 4.56 40.11
N ALA A 35 -31.90 5.77 40.44
CA ALA A 35 -33.02 5.99 41.32
C ALA A 35 -34.09 6.85 40.64
N ALA A 36 -35.35 6.42 40.69
CA ALA A 36 -36.46 7.13 40.06
C ALA A 36 -37.76 7.02 40.88
N GLU A 37 -38.58 8.06 40.82
CA GLU A 37 -39.95 8.06 41.33
C GLU A 37 -40.92 7.88 40.16
N LEU A 38 -41.77 6.87 40.20
CA LEU A 38 -42.70 6.52 39.13
C LEU A 38 -44.15 6.69 39.61
N ALA A 39 -45.00 7.36 38.84
CA ALA A 39 -46.39 7.57 39.22
C ALA A 39 -47.21 6.26 39.17
N LEU A 40 -48.03 6.02 40.19
CA LEU A 40 -48.96 4.89 40.28
C LEU A 40 -50.36 5.28 39.80
N ARG A 41 -51.14 4.29 39.33
CA ARG A 41 -52.56 4.48 38.94
C ARG A 41 -53.44 4.89 40.12
N SER A 42 -53.05 4.52 41.34
CA SER A 42 -53.73 4.83 42.59
C SER A 42 -53.49 6.27 43.11
N GLY A 43 -52.66 7.07 42.43
CA GLY A 43 -52.33 8.44 42.86
C GLY A 43 -51.12 8.55 43.80
N GLY A 44 -50.42 7.44 44.08
CA GLY A 44 -49.13 7.43 44.79
C GLY A 44 -47.90 7.44 43.88
N VAL A 45 -46.73 7.22 44.48
CA VAL A 45 -45.45 7.07 43.78
C VAL A 45 -44.76 5.76 44.18
N ARG A 46 -44.15 5.11 43.20
CA ARG A 46 -43.22 4.00 43.39
C ARG A 46 -41.79 4.54 43.32
N HIS A 47 -41.06 4.39 44.41
CA HIS A 47 -39.62 4.64 44.44
C HIS A 47 -38.93 3.40 43.90
N VAL A 48 -38.12 3.54 42.85
CA VAL A 48 -37.37 2.44 42.22
C VAL A 48 -35.88 2.75 42.29
N MET A 49 -35.08 1.75 42.61
CA MET A 49 -33.64 1.77 42.50
C MET A 49 -33.15 0.55 41.71
N LEU A 50 -32.42 0.78 40.60
CA LEU A 50 -31.79 -0.26 39.79
C LEU A 50 -30.31 -0.38 40.18
N VAL A 51 -29.89 -1.56 40.62
CA VAL A 51 -28.53 -1.83 41.11
C VAL A 51 -27.84 -2.92 40.30
N PRO A 52 -26.53 -2.80 40.01
CA PRO A 52 -25.76 -3.75 39.19
C PRO A 52 -25.31 -4.96 40.01
N GLN A 53 -26.22 -5.52 40.79
CA GLN A 53 -26.00 -6.70 41.63
C GLN A 53 -27.14 -7.69 41.38
N SER A 54 -26.83 -8.98 41.49
CA SER A 54 -27.84 -10.03 41.46
C SER A 54 -28.81 -9.91 42.63
N ILE A 55 -30.03 -10.40 42.46
CA ILE A 55 -31.02 -10.37 43.54
C ILE A 55 -30.53 -11.19 44.73
N GLU A 56 -29.85 -12.30 44.48
CA GLU A 56 -29.23 -13.13 45.51
C GLU A 56 -28.18 -12.35 46.31
N THR A 57 -27.38 -11.51 45.64
CA THR A 57 -26.41 -10.64 46.31
C THR A 57 -27.09 -9.55 47.13
N VAL A 58 -28.14 -8.93 46.61
CA VAL A 58 -28.90 -7.89 47.31
C VAL A 58 -29.59 -8.48 48.55
N LEU A 59 -30.19 -9.67 48.40
CA LEU A 59 -30.90 -10.36 49.48
C LEU A 59 -29.96 -10.96 50.52
N SER A 60 -28.68 -11.21 50.21
CA SER A 60 -27.71 -11.76 51.18
C SER A 60 -27.21 -10.76 52.24
N ARG A 61 -27.67 -9.50 52.21
CA ARG A 61 -27.16 -8.38 53.03
C ARG A 61 -28.30 -7.57 53.60
N ARG A 62 -28.11 -6.94 54.78
CA ARG A 62 -29.12 -6.04 55.36
C ARG A 62 -29.21 -4.77 54.54
N LEU A 63 -30.36 -4.55 53.89
CA LEU A 63 -30.59 -3.38 53.05
C LEU A 63 -31.44 -2.34 53.79
N VAL A 64 -30.91 -1.13 53.92
CA VAL A 64 -31.62 0.02 54.48
C VAL A 64 -31.82 1.07 53.39
N LEU A 65 -33.08 1.35 53.05
CA LEU A 65 -33.45 2.41 52.12
C LEU A 65 -33.84 3.67 52.90
N ARG A 66 -33.21 4.78 52.54
CA ARG A 66 -33.47 6.10 53.14
C ARG A 66 -34.02 7.05 52.09
N LEU A 67 -35.01 7.84 52.48
CA LEU A 67 -35.38 9.06 51.75
C LEU A 67 -34.88 10.26 52.56
N GLY A 68 -33.95 11.01 51.98
CA GLY A 68 -33.23 12.04 52.73
C GLY A 68 -32.44 11.43 53.90
N LYS A 69 -32.81 11.78 55.14
CA LYS A 69 -32.19 11.23 56.37
C LYS A 69 -33.02 10.14 57.05
N VAL A 70 -34.25 9.90 56.59
CA VAL A 70 -35.22 9.02 57.26
C VAL A 70 -35.14 7.62 56.65
N PRO A 71 -34.98 6.55 57.45
CA PRO A 71 -35.14 5.18 56.98
C PRO A 71 -36.62 4.92 56.67
N VAL A 72 -36.91 4.45 55.46
CA VAL A 72 -38.29 4.30 54.95
C VAL A 72 -38.65 2.87 54.61
N ALA A 73 -37.66 2.02 54.41
CA ALA A 73 -37.80 0.59 54.33
C ALA A 73 -36.52 -0.04 54.90
N GLU A 74 -36.72 -1.00 55.81
CA GLU A 74 -35.67 -1.87 56.32
C GLU A 74 -35.99 -3.27 55.85
N ILE A 75 -35.08 -3.85 55.07
CA ILE A 75 -35.25 -5.16 54.48
C ILE A 75 -34.21 -6.08 55.14
N ASP A 76 -34.68 -6.93 56.04
CA ASP A 76 -33.91 -8.03 56.63
C ASP A 76 -33.95 -9.24 55.67
N PRO A 77 -32.79 -9.74 55.19
CA PRO A 77 -32.67 -10.98 54.42
C PRO A 77 -33.52 -12.13 54.92
N ASP A 78 -33.60 -12.29 56.24
CA ASP A 78 -34.26 -13.42 56.88
C ASP A 78 -35.80 -13.33 56.82
N TRP A 79 -36.36 -12.18 56.38
CA TRP A 79 -37.80 -11.92 56.29
C TRP A 79 -38.35 -12.08 54.86
N LEU A 80 -37.51 -12.45 53.89
CA LEU A 80 -37.87 -12.41 52.47
C LEU A 80 -38.21 -13.80 51.92
N GLN A 81 -39.50 -14.02 51.62
CA GLN A 81 -39.88 -15.02 50.62
C GLN A 81 -39.57 -14.46 49.22
N LEU A 82 -38.89 -15.26 48.40
CA LEU A 82 -38.45 -14.91 47.04
C LEU A 82 -39.58 -14.22 46.24
N PRO A 83 -39.37 -13.00 45.69
CA PRO A 83 -40.28 -12.45 44.71
C PRO A 83 -40.10 -13.25 43.41
N GLN A 84 -41.08 -14.11 43.10
CA GLN A 84 -41.13 -14.71 41.77
C GLN A 84 -41.45 -13.60 40.74
N GLU A 85 -40.47 -13.34 39.87
CA GLU A 85 -40.51 -12.56 38.63
C GLU A 85 -40.43 -11.02 38.74
N GLU A 86 -39.21 -10.50 38.61
CA GLU A 86 -38.80 -9.11 38.92
C GLU A 86 -39.37 -8.02 37.98
N PHE A 87 -39.75 -8.35 36.74
CA PHE A 87 -40.22 -7.34 35.79
C PHE A 87 -41.74 -7.08 35.85
N PRO A 88 -42.62 -8.11 35.85
CA PRO A 88 -44.07 -7.91 36.00
C PRO A 88 -44.43 -7.16 37.28
N ALA A 89 -43.76 -7.46 38.40
CA ALA A 89 -43.98 -6.79 39.68
C ALA A 89 -43.59 -5.30 39.64
N LEU A 90 -42.46 -4.97 38.99
CA LEU A 90 -41.96 -3.60 38.85
C LEU A 90 -42.94 -2.71 38.06
N VAL A 91 -43.55 -3.25 37.01
CA VAL A 91 -44.47 -2.50 36.14
C VAL A 91 -45.92 -2.50 36.63
N ALA A 92 -46.26 -3.40 37.55
CA ALA A 92 -47.60 -3.50 38.13
C ALA A 92 -48.03 -2.16 38.76
N GLN A 93 -49.29 -1.78 38.52
CA GLN A 93 -49.92 -0.55 39.03
C GLN A 93 -49.29 0.78 38.59
N LEU A 94 -48.22 0.79 37.78
CA LEU A 94 -47.70 2.03 37.21
C LEU A 94 -48.74 2.70 36.29
N SER A 95 -48.85 4.03 36.40
CA SER A 95 -49.64 4.83 35.47
C SER A 95 -48.94 4.90 34.11
N GLY A 96 -49.65 5.35 33.07
CA GLY A 96 -49.02 5.56 31.75
C GLY A 96 -47.82 6.53 31.81
N GLN A 97 -47.88 7.53 32.70
CA GLN A 97 -46.76 8.43 32.96
C GLN A 97 -45.61 7.72 33.69
N GLY A 98 -45.91 6.87 34.67
CA GLY A 98 -44.93 6.05 35.37
C GLY A 98 -44.18 5.09 34.43
N LEU A 99 -44.91 4.40 33.56
CA LEU A 99 -44.34 3.48 32.55
C LEU A 99 -43.41 4.21 31.58
N ARG A 100 -43.86 5.35 31.01
CA ARG A 100 -43.04 6.16 30.10
C ARG A 100 -41.80 6.74 30.79
N LYS A 101 -41.91 7.14 32.05
CA LYS A 101 -40.78 7.63 32.84
C LYS A 101 -39.76 6.52 33.11
N LEU A 102 -40.21 5.31 33.45
CA LEU A 102 -39.33 4.14 33.61
C LEU A 102 -38.58 3.83 32.31
N LEU A 103 -39.31 3.80 31.18
CA LEU A 103 -38.71 3.55 29.87
C LEU A 103 -37.67 4.62 29.51
N ARG A 104 -37.99 5.91 29.71
CA ARG A 104 -37.06 7.01 29.47
C ARG A 104 -35.79 6.88 30.32
N VAL A 105 -35.93 6.56 31.60
CA VAL A 105 -34.81 6.39 32.52
C VAL A 105 -33.90 5.22 32.10
N MET A 106 -34.50 4.09 31.71
CA MET A 106 -33.74 2.92 31.21
C MET A 106 -33.03 3.20 29.89
N LEU A 107 -33.69 3.89 28.95
CA LEU A 107 -33.10 4.24 27.65
C LEU A 107 -31.96 5.26 27.81
N THR A 108 -32.12 6.30 28.63
CA THR A 108 -31.11 7.38 28.73
C THR A 108 -30.00 7.06 29.74
N THR A 109 -30.36 7.06 31.02
CA THR A 109 -29.43 6.89 32.15
C THR A 109 -28.98 5.43 32.25
N GLY A 110 -29.90 4.49 32.00
CA GLY A 110 -29.62 3.05 31.98
C GLY A 110 -28.59 2.67 30.92
N ALA A 111 -28.82 3.05 29.65
CA ALA A 111 -27.86 2.79 28.60
C ALA A 111 -26.50 3.45 28.88
N SER A 112 -26.46 4.68 29.42
CA SER A 112 -25.18 5.35 29.71
C SER A 112 -24.38 4.70 30.85
N LEU A 113 -25.05 4.26 31.92
CA LEU A 113 -24.38 3.69 33.09
C LEU A 113 -24.08 2.18 32.93
N PHE A 114 -24.85 1.48 32.10
CA PHE A 114 -24.85 0.02 32.02
C PHE A 114 -24.50 -0.53 30.61
N ALA A 115 -24.09 0.31 29.64
CA ALA A 115 -23.67 -0.13 28.29
C ALA A 115 -22.34 -0.93 28.25
N GLY A 116 -21.63 -1.06 29.37
CA GLY A 116 -20.41 -1.86 29.47
C GLY A 116 -20.67 -3.37 29.27
N ARG A 117 -19.63 -4.11 28.87
CA ARG A 117 -19.70 -5.59 28.78
C ARG A 117 -20.19 -6.11 30.15
N VAL A 118 -21.20 -6.98 30.12
CA VAL A 118 -21.57 -7.92 31.20
C VAL A 118 -22.83 -7.58 32.05
N GLN A 119 -23.89 -6.95 31.50
CA GLN A 119 -25.22 -6.92 32.17
C GLN A 119 -26.34 -7.42 31.24
N THR A 120 -26.70 -8.69 31.37
CA THR A 120 -27.60 -9.43 30.46
C THR A 120 -29.10 -9.20 30.67
N GLY A 121 -29.53 -8.28 31.55
CA GLY A 121 -30.96 -8.09 31.85
C GLY A 121 -31.63 -6.89 31.15
N LEU A 122 -30.90 -5.79 30.94
CA LEU A 122 -31.51 -4.53 30.50
C LEU A 122 -31.94 -4.56 29.02
N GLY A 123 -31.19 -5.30 28.18
CA GLY A 123 -31.49 -5.47 26.75
C GLY A 123 -32.78 -6.23 26.48
N ASP A 124 -33.19 -7.13 27.38
CA ASP A 124 -34.41 -7.95 27.25
C ASP A 124 -35.65 -7.27 27.84
N VAL A 125 -35.44 -6.44 28.88
CA VAL A 125 -36.51 -5.69 29.55
C VAL A 125 -37.06 -4.54 28.70
N ILE A 126 -36.18 -3.85 27.96
CA ILE A 126 -36.57 -2.68 27.15
C ILE A 126 -37.61 -3.00 26.06
N PRO A 127 -37.46 -4.08 25.26
CA PRO A 127 -38.50 -4.55 24.34
C PRO A 127 -39.86 -4.75 25.00
N ASN A 128 -39.91 -5.48 26.12
CA ASN A 128 -41.13 -5.75 26.85
C ASN A 128 -41.78 -4.46 27.38
N LEU A 129 -40.98 -3.53 27.89
CA LEU A 129 -41.49 -2.25 28.38
C LEU A 129 -42.04 -1.38 27.25
N MET A 130 -41.42 -1.43 26.06
CA MET A 130 -41.97 -0.76 24.86
C MET A 130 -43.31 -1.34 24.44
N ASP A 131 -43.47 -2.66 24.51
CA ASP A 131 -44.74 -3.35 24.22
C ASP A 131 -45.85 -2.93 25.21
N ILE A 132 -45.54 -2.91 26.52
CA ILE A 132 -46.48 -2.43 27.56
C ILE A 132 -46.83 -0.95 27.37
N CYS A 133 -45.86 -0.12 26.93
CA CYS A 133 -46.11 1.29 26.62
C CYS A 133 -46.90 1.51 25.31
N GLY A 134 -47.17 0.46 24.53
CA GLY A 134 -47.87 0.55 23.25
C GLY A 134 -47.03 1.19 22.14
N ILE A 135 -45.70 1.08 22.19
CA ILE A 135 -44.80 1.68 21.19
C ILE A 135 -44.57 0.68 20.06
N ALA A 136 -45.32 0.87 18.98
CA ALA A 136 -45.22 0.03 17.78
C ALA A 136 -43.86 0.18 17.09
N ALA A 137 -43.35 -0.93 16.54
CA ALA A 137 -42.12 -0.93 15.76
C ALA A 137 -42.38 -0.43 14.33
N LEU A 138 -41.63 0.58 13.90
CA LEU A 138 -41.66 1.09 12.53
C LEU A 138 -41.01 0.09 11.59
N LYS A 139 -41.70 -0.27 10.51
CA LYS A 139 -41.25 -1.27 9.53
C LYS A 139 -40.24 -0.66 8.56
N PRO A 140 -39.08 -1.30 8.32
CA PRO A 140 -38.15 -0.87 7.29
C PRO A 140 -38.73 -1.16 5.90
N VAL A 141 -38.60 -0.22 4.98
CA VAL A 141 -39.19 -0.24 3.63
C VAL A 141 -38.10 -0.35 2.55
N ALA A 142 -36.98 0.34 2.73
CA ALA A 142 -35.85 0.27 1.81
C ALA A 142 -34.52 0.48 2.54
N GLY A 143 -33.45 -0.08 1.97
CA GLY A 143 -32.06 0.16 2.39
C GLY A 143 -31.18 0.58 1.23
N THR A 144 -30.14 1.35 1.51
CA THR A 144 -29.06 1.64 0.56
C THR A 144 -27.74 1.92 1.31
N GLN A 145 -26.63 2.00 0.58
CA GLN A 145 -25.33 2.39 1.11
C GLN A 145 -24.87 3.72 0.49
N ILE A 146 -24.42 4.63 1.36
CA ILE A 146 -23.94 5.96 0.98
C ILE A 146 -22.68 6.27 1.76
N ALA A 147 -21.57 6.54 1.05
CA ALA A 147 -20.25 6.79 1.64
C ALA A 147 -19.80 5.69 2.63
N GLY A 148 -20.12 4.43 2.34
CA GLY A 148 -19.82 3.28 3.22
C GLY A 148 -20.67 3.21 4.51
N ARG A 149 -21.65 4.10 4.68
CA ARG A 149 -22.66 4.06 5.74
C ARG A 149 -23.97 3.52 5.20
N MET A 150 -24.74 2.83 6.04
CA MET A 150 -26.03 2.28 5.65
C MET A 150 -27.14 3.26 5.96
N LEU A 151 -27.98 3.53 4.97
CA LEU A 151 -29.17 4.37 5.06
C LEU A 151 -30.41 3.48 5.03
N LEU A 152 -31.22 3.56 6.08
CA LEU A 152 -32.47 2.81 6.19
C LEU A 152 -33.66 3.76 6.14
N THR A 153 -34.66 3.41 5.34
CA THR A 153 -35.94 4.11 5.26
C THR A 153 -37.02 3.28 5.96
N TYR A 154 -37.74 3.91 6.88
CA TYR A 154 -38.84 3.32 7.65
C TYR A 154 -40.17 3.98 7.28
N SER A 155 -41.26 3.22 7.36
CA SER A 155 -42.62 3.79 7.33
C SER A 155 -42.96 4.34 8.71
N ALA A 156 -43.27 5.63 8.78
CA ALA A 156 -43.40 6.42 10.01
C ALA A 156 -44.62 7.37 9.95
N PRO A 157 -45.86 6.85 9.85
CA PRO A 157 -47.05 7.69 9.79
C PRO A 157 -47.23 8.48 11.09
N GLY A 158 -47.52 9.78 10.97
CA GLY A 158 -47.76 10.67 12.12
C GLY A 158 -46.52 11.14 12.88
N VAL A 159 -45.31 10.76 12.45
CA VAL A 159 -44.07 11.29 13.03
C VAL A 159 -43.80 12.67 12.41
N THR A 160 -43.77 13.72 13.23
CA THR A 160 -43.47 15.09 12.79
C THR A 160 -42.42 15.73 13.69
N GLY A 161 -41.71 16.74 13.18
CA GLY A 161 -40.79 17.56 13.99
C GLY A 161 -39.42 16.94 14.33
N LEU A 162 -39.13 15.71 13.88
CA LEU A 162 -37.79 15.13 13.96
C LEU A 162 -36.87 15.77 12.91
N ARG A 163 -36.10 16.77 13.33
CA ARG A 163 -34.97 17.33 12.58
C ARG A 163 -33.72 17.28 13.45
N ASP A 164 -32.59 17.01 12.80
CA ASP A 164 -31.24 17.00 13.36
C ASP A 164 -30.87 15.84 14.29
N ARG A 165 -29.56 15.78 14.56
CA ARG A 165 -28.83 14.77 15.34
C ARG A 165 -29.52 14.40 16.64
N THR A 166 -30.10 13.19 16.70
CA THR A 166 -30.80 12.69 17.89
C THR A 166 -29.96 11.70 18.70
N GLU A 167 -30.33 11.53 19.97
CA GLU A 167 -29.85 10.40 20.78
C GLU A 167 -30.56 9.12 20.34
N ALA A 168 -29.79 8.06 20.18
CA ALA A 168 -30.28 6.77 19.72
C ALA A 168 -29.61 5.63 20.48
N ILE A 169 -30.32 4.54 20.65
CA ILE A 169 -29.85 3.35 21.35
C ILE A 169 -30.07 2.15 20.45
N ALA A 170 -29.00 1.43 20.10
CA ALA A 170 -29.13 0.15 19.42
C ALA A 170 -29.18 -0.99 20.42
N LEU A 171 -30.09 -1.92 20.18
CA LEU A 171 -30.21 -3.22 20.84
C LEU A 171 -29.52 -4.27 19.95
N LEU A 172 -28.31 -4.68 20.32
CA LEU A 172 -27.50 -5.64 19.57
C LEU A 172 -27.06 -6.78 20.49
N GLU A 173 -27.48 -8.02 20.18
CA GLU A 173 -27.07 -9.22 20.92
C GLU A 173 -27.28 -9.09 22.45
N GLY A 174 -28.42 -8.53 22.86
CA GLY A 174 -28.76 -8.29 24.27
C GLY A 174 -28.03 -7.11 24.92
N ARG A 175 -27.24 -6.33 24.16
CA ARG A 175 -26.51 -5.15 24.63
C ARG A 175 -27.13 -3.86 24.15
N LEU A 176 -27.04 -2.83 24.99
CA LEU A 176 -27.41 -1.46 24.66
C LEU A 176 -26.18 -0.68 24.24
N ILE A 177 -26.23 -0.09 23.05
CA ILE A 177 -25.18 0.78 22.55
C ILE A 177 -25.79 2.17 22.36
N HIS A 178 -25.31 3.12 23.15
CA HIS A 178 -25.76 4.51 23.07
C HIS A 178 -24.97 5.27 21.99
N PHE A 179 -25.68 5.97 21.11
CA PHE A 179 -25.14 6.82 20.07
C PHE A 179 -25.60 8.26 20.28
N LYS A 180 -24.64 9.18 20.27
CA LYS A 180 -24.92 10.61 20.20
C LYS A 180 -24.86 11.06 18.76
N GLY A 181 -25.93 11.70 18.30
CA GLY A 181 -26.00 12.36 17.01
C GLY A 181 -26.17 11.44 15.82
N ILE A 182 -27.16 10.56 15.88
CA ILE A 182 -27.65 9.85 14.68
C ILE A 182 -28.33 10.85 13.75
N ASP A 183 -27.93 10.82 12.47
CA ASP A 183 -28.54 11.64 11.43
C ASP A 183 -29.86 11.01 10.98
N CYS A 184 -30.97 11.75 11.16
CA CYS A 184 -32.28 11.33 10.70
C CYS A 184 -33.06 12.48 10.04
N LEU A 185 -33.97 12.12 9.13
CA LEU A 185 -34.87 13.07 8.46
C LEU A 185 -36.24 12.43 8.21
N VAL A 186 -37.30 13.20 8.44
CA VAL A 186 -38.66 12.83 8.05
C VAL A 186 -39.04 13.48 6.71
N GLU A 187 -39.51 12.65 5.76
CA GLU A 187 -40.07 13.08 4.47
C GLU A 187 -41.45 12.42 4.28
N GLY A 188 -42.53 13.20 4.41
CA GLY A 188 -43.89 12.66 4.36
C GLY A 188 -44.12 11.63 5.46
N GLU A 189 -44.53 10.41 5.08
CA GLU A 189 -44.71 9.28 6.00
C GLU A 189 -43.45 8.38 6.10
N LEU A 190 -42.29 8.89 5.69
CA LEU A 190 -41.03 8.15 5.72
C LEU A 190 -40.05 8.77 6.71
N LEU A 191 -39.37 7.90 7.46
CA LEU A 191 -38.24 8.27 8.31
C LEU A 191 -36.96 7.68 7.72
N HIS A 192 -35.99 8.53 7.42
CA HIS A 192 -34.67 8.18 6.93
C HIS A 192 -33.66 8.23 8.06
N VAL A 193 -32.86 7.17 8.21
CA VAL A 193 -31.86 7.07 9.28
C VAL A 193 -30.53 6.62 8.68
N LEU A 194 -29.51 7.47 8.80
CA LEU A 194 -28.16 7.17 8.33
C LEU A 194 -27.32 6.61 9.49
N LEU A 195 -27.06 5.30 9.45
CA LEU A 195 -26.38 4.61 10.54
C LEU A 195 -24.92 5.08 10.69
N PRO A 196 -24.38 5.09 11.93
CA PRO A 196 -22.96 5.28 12.17
C PRO A 196 -22.09 4.23 11.45
N PRO A 197 -20.84 4.57 11.08
CA PRO A 197 -19.93 3.63 10.42
C PRO A 197 -19.74 2.34 11.23
N GLY A 198 -19.81 1.19 10.57
CA GLY A 198 -19.60 -0.13 11.20
C GLY A 198 -20.81 -0.70 11.96
N LEU A 199 -21.91 0.04 12.10
CA LEU A 199 -23.13 -0.48 12.73
C LEU A 199 -23.90 -1.39 11.77
N ARG A 200 -24.09 -2.66 12.18
CA ARG A 200 -24.96 -3.62 11.47
C ARG A 200 -26.44 -3.31 11.72
N PRO A 201 -27.37 -3.78 10.87
CA PRO A 201 -28.79 -3.57 11.11
C PRO A 201 -29.21 -4.20 12.45
N ALA A 202 -29.69 -3.36 13.35
CA ALA A 202 -30.13 -3.72 14.69
C ALA A 202 -31.51 -3.12 14.95
N GLN A 203 -32.17 -3.52 16.03
CA GLN A 203 -33.30 -2.76 16.53
C GLN A 203 -32.76 -1.47 17.16
N ILE A 204 -33.28 -0.33 16.74
CA ILE A 204 -32.82 0.98 17.22
C ILE A 204 -34.01 1.68 17.87
N VAL A 205 -33.78 2.26 19.04
CA VAL A 205 -34.73 3.18 19.68
C VAL A 205 -34.17 4.58 19.52
N LEU A 206 -34.88 5.44 18.79
CA LEU A 206 -34.59 6.87 18.79
C LEU A 206 -35.26 7.48 20.03
N ALA A 207 -34.53 8.33 20.75
CA ALA A 207 -35.00 8.94 21.99
C ALA A 207 -35.23 10.46 21.84
N PRO A 208 -36.20 10.92 21.03
CA PRO A 208 -36.74 12.27 21.18
C PRO A 208 -37.68 12.32 22.39
N ASP A 209 -38.43 13.41 22.59
CA ASP A 209 -39.39 13.54 23.71
C ASP A 209 -40.41 12.38 23.80
N ALA A 210 -40.63 11.66 22.68
CA ALA A 210 -41.36 10.40 22.63
C ALA A 210 -40.52 9.29 21.95
N PRO A 211 -40.29 8.13 22.57
CA PRO A 211 -39.43 7.09 22.00
C PRO A 211 -40.03 6.49 20.72
N LEU A 212 -39.21 6.35 19.67
CA LEU A 212 -39.56 5.65 18.44
C LEU A 212 -38.81 4.33 18.36
N ARG A 213 -39.53 3.24 18.11
CA ARG A 213 -38.97 1.89 17.94
C ARG A 213 -38.77 1.60 16.45
N LEU A 214 -37.54 1.45 16.00
CA LEU A 214 -37.18 1.06 14.63
C LEU A 214 -36.90 -0.44 14.59
N ALA A 215 -37.64 -1.17 13.76
CA ALA A 215 -37.41 -2.61 13.62
C ALA A 215 -36.05 -2.90 12.94
N LYS A 216 -35.50 -4.08 13.25
CA LYS A 216 -34.29 -4.58 12.58
C LYS A 216 -34.59 -4.83 11.10
N ALA A 217 -33.65 -4.50 10.22
CA ALA A 217 -33.75 -4.91 8.82
C ALA A 217 -33.67 -6.43 8.70
N ASP A 218 -34.63 -7.03 8.01
CA ASP A 218 -34.62 -8.45 7.66
C ASP A 218 -34.04 -8.68 6.25
N ALA A 219 -33.90 -9.94 5.86
CA ALA A 219 -33.41 -10.31 4.53
C ALA A 219 -34.36 -9.91 3.38
N SER A 220 -35.62 -9.58 3.69
CA SER A 220 -36.64 -9.17 2.72
C SER A 220 -36.62 -7.67 2.41
N LEU A 221 -35.78 -6.90 3.12
CA LEU A 221 -35.64 -5.48 2.90
C LEU A 221 -35.20 -5.20 1.46
N ARG A 222 -36.00 -4.39 0.75
CA ARG A 222 -35.68 -3.93 -0.60
C ARG A 222 -34.40 -3.10 -0.59
N GLN A 223 -33.34 -3.64 -1.19
CA GLN A 223 -32.10 -2.91 -1.42
C GLN A 223 -32.21 -2.08 -2.69
N LEU A 224 -32.00 -0.77 -2.56
CA LEU A 224 -31.96 0.19 -3.67
C LEU A 224 -30.52 0.63 -3.90
N SER A 225 -30.15 0.89 -5.16
CA SER A 225 -28.93 1.65 -5.43
C SER A 225 -29.06 3.07 -4.89
N ALA A 226 -27.93 3.68 -4.51
CA ALA A 226 -27.91 5.05 -3.99
C ALA A 226 -28.58 6.03 -4.95
N ARG A 227 -28.35 5.85 -6.27
CA ARG A 227 -29.02 6.59 -7.34
C ARG A 227 -30.54 6.40 -7.34
N ALA A 228 -31.03 5.16 -7.34
CA ALA A 228 -32.47 4.89 -7.36
C ALA A 228 -33.18 5.44 -6.11
N TRP A 229 -32.51 5.35 -4.96
CA TRP A 229 -33.01 5.96 -3.73
C TRP A 229 -33.07 7.49 -3.85
N THR A 230 -31.98 8.14 -4.28
CA THR A 230 -31.86 9.60 -4.38
C THR A 230 -32.84 10.20 -5.38
N GLN A 231 -33.07 9.54 -6.52
CA GLN A 231 -34.02 9.97 -7.56
C GLN A 231 -35.48 9.90 -7.09
N ALA A 232 -35.81 8.98 -6.19
CA ALA A 232 -37.16 8.79 -5.68
C ALA A 232 -37.53 9.71 -4.49
N ARG A 233 -36.64 10.64 -4.10
CA ARG A 233 -36.82 11.52 -2.93
C ARG A 233 -36.88 12.99 -3.32
N GLY A 234 -37.48 13.81 -2.49
CA GLY A 234 -37.58 15.26 -2.68
C GLY A 234 -36.27 15.99 -2.46
N LYS A 235 -36.22 17.25 -2.87
CA LYS A 235 -35.00 18.10 -2.79
C LYS A 235 -34.45 18.19 -1.37
N ALA A 236 -35.31 18.46 -0.39
CA ALA A 236 -34.90 18.59 1.02
C ALA A 236 -34.22 17.33 1.56
N CYS A 237 -34.65 16.14 1.12
CA CYS A 237 -34.05 14.88 1.54
C CYS A 237 -32.66 14.67 0.94
N ARG A 238 -32.46 15.10 -0.31
CA ARG A 238 -31.15 15.05 -0.95
C ARG A 238 -30.17 16.04 -0.31
N ASP A 239 -30.61 17.27 -0.08
CA ASP A 239 -29.80 18.32 0.55
C ASP A 239 -29.33 17.90 1.95
N TRP A 240 -30.22 17.31 2.75
CA TRP A 240 -29.89 16.72 4.05
C TRP A 240 -28.82 15.61 3.95
N LEU A 241 -29.00 14.68 3.01
CA LEU A 241 -28.08 13.57 2.83
C LEU A 241 -26.68 14.05 2.41
N PHE A 242 -26.61 15.05 1.53
CA PHE A 242 -25.35 15.66 1.10
C PHE A 242 -24.64 16.39 2.24
N ALA A 243 -25.39 17.06 3.12
CA ALA A 243 -24.83 17.64 4.34
C ALA A 243 -24.24 16.57 5.30
N CYS A 244 -24.80 15.35 5.31
CA CYS A 244 -24.34 14.25 6.16
C CYS A 244 -23.16 13.44 5.58
N GLY A 245 -23.00 13.40 4.24
CA GLY A 245 -22.03 12.55 3.53
C GLY A 245 -20.63 13.14 3.35
N GLY A 246 -20.42 14.42 3.66
CA GLY A 246 -19.17 15.15 3.39
C GLY A 246 -19.04 15.54 1.91
N SER A 247 -18.30 16.63 1.62
CA SER A 247 -18.29 17.26 0.29
C SER A 247 -17.89 16.32 -0.86
N GLY A 248 -17.00 15.36 -0.60
CA GLY A 248 -16.50 14.42 -1.61
C GLY A 248 -17.47 13.29 -1.99
N ALA A 249 -18.40 12.91 -1.12
CA ALA A 249 -19.42 11.89 -1.43
C ALA A 249 -20.65 12.52 -2.10
N ALA A 250 -20.99 13.75 -1.71
CA ALA A 250 -22.05 14.54 -2.33
C ALA A 250 -21.75 14.81 -3.80
N ALA A 251 -20.53 15.27 -4.14
CA ALA A 251 -20.13 15.52 -5.52
C ALA A 251 -20.15 14.25 -6.41
N SER A 252 -19.76 13.09 -5.87
CA SER A 252 -19.83 11.83 -6.62
C SER A 252 -21.28 11.39 -6.88
N LEU A 253 -22.15 11.45 -5.86
CA LEU A 253 -23.57 11.09 -5.98
C LEU A 253 -24.36 12.06 -6.87
N GLU A 254 -24.07 13.36 -6.80
CA GLU A 254 -24.61 14.36 -7.73
C GLU A 254 -24.11 14.11 -9.16
N GLY A 255 -22.84 13.72 -9.32
CA GLY A 255 -22.26 13.28 -10.59
C GLY A 255 -22.96 12.05 -11.18
N GLU A 256 -23.25 11.02 -10.38
CA GLU A 256 -24.00 9.83 -10.85
C GLU A 256 -25.45 10.15 -11.26
N CYS A 257 -26.07 11.14 -10.61
CA CYS A 257 -27.46 11.51 -10.82
C CYS A 257 -27.67 12.51 -11.97
N SER A 258 -26.70 13.38 -12.24
CA SER A 258 -26.85 14.53 -13.16
C SER A 258 -26.41 14.24 -14.59
N THR A 259 -25.49 13.30 -14.84
CA THR A 259 -25.05 12.91 -16.19
C THR A 259 -24.58 11.46 -16.20
N GLY A 260 -24.69 10.78 -17.35
CA GLY A 260 -24.14 9.44 -17.52
C GLY A 260 -22.63 9.48 -17.25
N LEU A 261 -22.20 9.01 -16.08
CA LEU A 261 -20.79 8.96 -15.72
C LEU A 261 -20.02 8.23 -16.81
N ILE A 262 -18.99 8.90 -17.33
CA ILE A 262 -17.94 8.23 -18.09
C ILE A 262 -17.36 7.19 -17.13
N LYS A 263 -17.52 5.91 -17.47
CA LYS A 263 -17.02 4.82 -16.63
C LYS A 263 -15.51 4.97 -16.49
N PRO A 264 -14.96 4.77 -15.28
CA PRO A 264 -13.52 4.82 -15.10
C PRO A 264 -12.86 3.77 -15.99
N GLY A 265 -11.80 4.19 -16.70
CA GLY A 265 -11.00 3.32 -17.55
C GLY A 265 -9.63 3.09 -16.93
N ILE A 266 -9.02 1.94 -17.20
CA ILE A 266 -7.64 1.67 -16.79
C ILE A 266 -6.80 1.22 -17.97
N THR A 267 -5.66 1.88 -18.15
CA THR A 267 -4.63 1.49 -19.12
C THR A 267 -3.47 0.87 -18.38
N ILE A 268 -3.17 -0.39 -18.66
CA ILE A 268 -2.04 -1.11 -18.10
C ILE A 268 -0.83 -0.83 -19.00
N ARG A 269 0.17 -0.13 -18.48
CA ARG A 269 1.43 0.13 -19.19
C ARG A 269 2.44 -0.99 -18.95
N HIS A 270 2.50 -1.47 -17.71
CA HIS A 270 3.36 -2.58 -17.35
C HIS A 270 2.78 -3.40 -16.21
N LEU A 271 2.95 -4.72 -16.30
CA LEU A 271 2.63 -5.67 -15.24
C LEU A 271 3.56 -6.88 -15.34
N SER A 272 4.45 -7.05 -14.37
CA SER A 272 5.38 -8.17 -14.34
C SER A 272 5.70 -8.64 -12.92
N LEU A 273 6.22 -9.86 -12.80
CA LEU A 273 6.60 -10.47 -11.53
C LEU A 273 8.11 -10.46 -11.38
N ALA A 274 8.60 -9.75 -10.36
CA ALA A 274 9.98 -9.76 -9.90
C ALA A 274 10.09 -10.59 -8.60
N PRO A 275 11.30 -11.03 -8.20
CA PRO A 275 11.47 -11.82 -6.97
C PRO A 275 11.04 -11.07 -5.69
N ALA A 276 11.11 -9.73 -5.70
CA ALA A 276 10.64 -8.89 -4.61
C ALA A 276 9.12 -8.64 -4.60
N GLY A 277 8.39 -9.05 -5.66
CA GLY A 277 6.96 -8.84 -5.81
C GLY A 277 6.54 -8.44 -7.23
N MET A 278 5.29 -7.98 -7.38
CA MET A 278 4.73 -7.61 -8.68
C MET A 278 4.97 -6.13 -9.00
N LEU A 279 5.65 -5.87 -10.10
CA LEU A 279 5.93 -4.54 -10.62
C LEU A 279 4.75 -4.08 -11.48
N TYR A 280 4.24 -2.88 -11.22
CA TYR A 280 3.08 -2.33 -11.93
C TYR A 280 3.29 -0.89 -12.37
N ALA A 281 2.78 -0.56 -13.56
CA ALA A 281 2.59 0.80 -14.04
C ALA A 281 1.23 0.89 -14.77
N MET A 282 0.33 1.73 -14.27
CA MET A 282 -1.03 1.85 -14.78
C MET A 282 -1.50 3.31 -14.77
N ILE A 283 -2.41 3.64 -15.67
CA ILE A 283 -3.08 4.94 -15.75
C ILE A 283 -4.57 4.71 -15.56
N LEU A 284 -5.13 5.20 -14.47
CA LEU A 284 -6.57 5.25 -14.21
C LEU A 284 -7.11 6.57 -14.76
N ASP A 285 -8.07 6.50 -15.68
CA ASP A 285 -8.85 7.63 -16.15
C ASP A 285 -10.16 7.70 -15.34
N ASP A 286 -10.24 8.65 -14.41
CA ASP A 286 -11.37 8.82 -13.48
C ASP A 286 -11.76 10.30 -13.37
N PRO A 287 -12.30 10.89 -14.46
CA PRO A 287 -12.61 12.33 -14.51
C PRO A 287 -13.66 12.72 -13.45
N GLY A 288 -14.56 11.80 -13.11
CA GLY A 288 -15.58 11.97 -12.07
C GLY A 288 -15.05 11.77 -10.63
N ARG A 289 -13.79 11.37 -10.45
CA ARG A 289 -13.17 11.05 -9.15
C ARG A 289 -14.02 10.08 -8.33
N VAL A 290 -14.68 9.13 -9.00
CA VAL A 290 -15.60 8.17 -8.39
C VAL A 290 -14.85 7.02 -7.73
N VAL A 291 -13.62 6.74 -8.17
CA VAL A 291 -12.82 5.65 -7.61
C VAL A 291 -12.20 6.07 -6.28
N ARG A 292 -12.42 5.26 -5.24
CA ARG A 292 -11.82 5.42 -3.92
C ARG A 292 -10.48 4.69 -3.81
N LYS A 293 -10.40 3.44 -4.32
CA LYS A 293 -9.19 2.61 -4.30
C LYS A 293 -9.10 1.73 -5.54
N VAL A 294 -7.87 1.39 -5.93
CA VAL A 294 -7.59 0.31 -6.88
C VAL A 294 -7.05 -0.90 -6.10
N LEU A 295 -7.49 -2.09 -6.50
CA LEU A 295 -7.18 -3.36 -5.88
C LEU A 295 -6.54 -4.27 -6.94
N LEU A 296 -5.36 -4.79 -6.65
CA LEU A 296 -4.73 -5.85 -7.44
C LEU A 296 -5.08 -7.19 -6.81
N GLU A 297 -5.78 -8.05 -7.54
CA GLU A 297 -6.14 -9.41 -7.13
C GLU A 297 -5.35 -10.41 -7.96
N TRP A 298 -4.48 -11.17 -7.31
CA TRP A 298 -3.70 -12.23 -7.94
C TRP A 298 -3.62 -13.43 -6.99
N ARG A 299 -4.02 -14.61 -7.48
CA ARG A 299 -4.04 -15.86 -6.68
C ARG A 299 -4.79 -15.77 -5.35
N GLY A 300 -5.90 -15.03 -5.31
CA GLY A 300 -6.69 -14.82 -4.10
C GLY A 300 -6.05 -13.89 -3.07
N GLN A 301 -4.89 -13.30 -3.37
CA GLN A 301 -4.33 -12.20 -2.61
C GLN A 301 -4.78 -10.87 -3.17
N HIS A 302 -4.97 -9.89 -2.28
CA HIS A 302 -5.40 -8.55 -2.63
C HIS A 302 -4.40 -7.53 -2.11
N LEU A 303 -3.98 -6.60 -2.98
CA LEU A 303 -3.23 -5.43 -2.59
C LEU A 303 -4.03 -4.16 -2.90
N GLU A 304 -4.14 -3.28 -1.92
CA GLU A 304 -4.71 -1.95 -2.11
C GLU A 304 -3.64 -0.97 -2.60
N LEU A 305 -3.93 -0.27 -3.70
CA LEU A 305 -3.12 0.82 -4.21
C LEU A 305 -3.70 2.16 -3.77
N THR A 306 -2.82 3.05 -3.31
CA THR A 306 -3.20 4.40 -2.93
C THR A 306 -3.31 5.27 -4.19
N LEU A 307 -4.45 5.95 -4.34
CA LEU A 307 -4.71 6.84 -5.46
C LEU A 307 -4.26 8.26 -5.15
N SER A 308 -3.60 8.90 -6.12
CA SER A 308 -3.36 10.34 -6.14
C SER A 308 -3.78 10.86 -7.50
N HIS A 309 -4.95 11.51 -7.56
CA HIS A 309 -5.51 12.05 -8.80
C HIS A 309 -4.83 13.37 -9.17
N GLY A 310 -4.43 13.48 -10.43
CA GLY A 310 -4.04 14.73 -11.08
C GLY A 310 -5.21 15.71 -11.21
N VAL A 311 -4.92 16.88 -11.75
CA VAL A 311 -5.92 17.95 -11.94
C VAL A 311 -7.01 17.52 -12.94
N ASP A 312 -6.61 16.74 -13.95
CA ASP A 312 -7.45 16.19 -15.03
C ASP A 312 -8.29 14.96 -14.60
N GLY A 313 -8.17 14.49 -13.36
CA GLY A 313 -8.85 13.28 -12.90
C GLY A 313 -8.14 11.98 -13.29
N THR A 314 -6.95 12.05 -13.89
CA THR A 314 -6.13 10.85 -14.12
C THR A 314 -5.31 10.51 -12.87
N ALA A 315 -5.20 9.23 -12.52
CA ALA A 315 -4.31 8.75 -11.46
C ALA A 315 -3.27 7.81 -12.06
N ARG A 316 -1.98 8.12 -11.85
CA ARG A 316 -0.88 7.27 -12.28
C ARG A 316 -0.44 6.40 -11.11
N LEU A 317 -0.38 5.10 -11.34
CA LEU A 317 -0.08 4.10 -10.33
C LEU A 317 1.16 3.35 -10.77
N THR A 318 2.28 3.64 -10.12
CA THR A 318 3.57 2.99 -10.40
C THR A 318 4.16 2.50 -9.08
N GLY A 319 4.67 1.28 -9.06
CA GLY A 319 5.30 0.74 -7.86
C GLY A 319 5.56 -0.76 -7.89
N LEU A 320 5.95 -1.26 -6.71
CA LEU A 320 6.25 -2.68 -6.47
C LEU A 320 5.33 -3.18 -5.35
N ALA A 321 4.43 -4.08 -5.71
CA ALA A 321 3.50 -4.77 -4.84
C ALA A 321 4.19 -5.96 -4.18
N ALA A 322 4.31 -5.98 -2.86
CA ALA A 322 4.90 -7.10 -2.11
C ALA A 322 3.95 -8.30 -2.06
N LEU A 323 3.77 -8.97 -3.19
CA LEU A 323 3.09 -10.27 -3.28
C LEU A 323 4.16 -11.38 -3.31
N PRO A 324 4.04 -12.43 -2.49
CA PRO A 324 5.02 -13.51 -2.42
C PRO A 324 5.12 -14.22 -3.78
N GLY A 325 6.34 -14.21 -4.34
CA GLY A 325 6.64 -14.78 -5.65
C GLY A 325 7.54 -16.00 -5.53
N GLU A 326 6.94 -17.17 -5.40
CA GLU A 326 7.51 -18.36 -6.03
C GLU A 326 6.55 -18.73 -7.18
N VAL A 327 7.08 -19.22 -8.30
CA VAL A 327 6.37 -19.77 -9.48
C VAL A 327 6.34 -18.89 -10.74
N ALA A 328 6.46 -19.59 -11.87
CA ALA A 328 6.42 -19.15 -13.27
C ALA A 328 5.21 -18.23 -13.59
N GLY A 329 5.49 -17.17 -14.36
CA GLY A 329 4.47 -16.23 -14.86
C GLY A 329 3.42 -16.90 -15.76
N GLY A 330 2.32 -16.19 -16.01
CA GLY A 330 1.25 -16.61 -16.92
C GLY A 330 -0.17 -16.54 -16.35
N GLU A 331 -0.33 -16.48 -15.03
CA GLU A 331 -1.65 -16.28 -14.43
C GLU A 331 -2.12 -14.81 -14.53
N PRO A 332 -3.41 -14.58 -14.80
CA PRO A 332 -3.94 -13.23 -14.90
C PRO A 332 -4.06 -12.57 -13.52
N CYS A 333 -3.70 -11.30 -13.45
CA CYS A 333 -4.02 -10.41 -12.34
C CYS A 333 -5.29 -9.62 -12.68
N ARG A 334 -6.23 -9.60 -11.75
CA ARG A 334 -7.48 -8.83 -11.85
C ARG A 334 -7.30 -7.48 -11.19
N ILE A 335 -7.58 -6.43 -11.94
CA ILE A 335 -7.53 -5.06 -11.43
C ILE A 335 -8.95 -4.61 -11.14
N ARG A 336 -9.23 -4.40 -9.86
CA ARG A 336 -10.55 -4.04 -9.34
C ARG A 336 -10.55 -2.62 -8.82
N VAL A 337 -11.70 -1.98 -8.85
CA VAL A 337 -11.90 -0.64 -8.29
C VAL A 337 -13.01 -0.66 -7.26
N LEU A 338 -12.72 -0.08 -6.10
CA LEU A 338 -13.72 0.25 -5.10
C LEU A 338 -14.11 1.71 -5.31
N ASP A 339 -15.36 1.96 -5.65
CA ASP A 339 -15.87 3.31 -5.79
C ASP A 339 -16.15 3.98 -4.42
N ARG A 340 -16.49 5.27 -4.43
CA ARG A 340 -16.91 6.00 -3.23
C ARG A 340 -18.30 5.58 -2.74
N SER A 341 -19.10 4.91 -3.56
CA SER A 341 -20.42 4.39 -3.20
C SER A 341 -20.35 3.09 -2.38
N GLY A 342 -19.24 2.36 -2.47
CA GLY A 342 -18.99 1.03 -1.88
C GLY A 342 -19.06 -0.14 -2.87
N ARG A 343 -19.35 0.10 -4.15
CA ARG A 343 -19.35 -0.90 -5.22
C ARG A 343 -17.94 -1.30 -5.61
N LEU A 344 -17.76 -2.59 -5.88
CA LEU A 344 -16.52 -3.19 -6.31
C LEU A 344 -16.69 -3.77 -7.72
N ASP A 345 -15.99 -3.21 -8.70
CA ASP A 345 -16.03 -3.63 -10.10
C ASP A 345 -14.64 -4.10 -10.58
N ILE A 346 -14.61 -4.95 -11.62
CA ILE A 346 -13.38 -5.34 -12.33
C ILE A 346 -13.21 -4.38 -13.51
N LEU A 347 -12.06 -3.69 -13.60
CA LEU A 347 -11.75 -2.83 -14.75
C LEU A 347 -10.93 -3.53 -15.82
N ALA A 348 -10.01 -4.41 -15.42
CA ALA A 348 -9.17 -5.13 -16.36
C ALA A 348 -8.67 -6.46 -15.76
N GLU A 349 -8.32 -7.37 -16.65
CA GLU A 349 -7.63 -8.62 -16.32
C GLU A 349 -6.47 -8.77 -17.32
N ALA A 350 -5.25 -8.96 -16.81
CA ALA A 350 -4.05 -9.01 -17.64
C ALA A 350 -3.06 -10.08 -17.19
N PRO A 351 -2.38 -10.77 -18.12
CA PRO A 351 -1.38 -11.77 -17.78
C PRO A 351 -0.17 -11.11 -17.11
N VAL A 352 0.38 -11.78 -16.09
CA VAL A 352 1.61 -11.33 -15.42
C VAL A 352 2.80 -12.10 -15.98
N ALA A 353 3.65 -11.41 -16.74
CA ALA A 353 4.90 -11.97 -17.27
C ALA A 353 6.02 -11.93 -16.22
N ALA A 354 7.07 -12.73 -16.38
CA ALA A 354 8.28 -12.59 -15.55
C ALA A 354 8.99 -11.27 -15.88
N TYR A 355 9.45 -10.56 -14.86
CA TYR A 355 10.21 -9.33 -15.03
C TYR A 355 11.60 -9.63 -15.60
N ASP A 356 11.98 -8.91 -16.66
CA ASP A 356 13.19 -9.17 -17.45
C ASP A 356 14.39 -8.28 -17.06
N GLY A 357 14.22 -7.40 -16.07
CA GLY A 357 15.24 -6.46 -15.60
C GLY A 357 15.34 -5.15 -16.40
N SER A 358 14.54 -4.97 -17.46
CA SER A 358 14.49 -3.74 -18.26
C SER A 358 13.77 -2.60 -17.53
N ILE A 359 13.93 -1.36 -18.00
CA ILE A 359 13.14 -0.24 -17.47
C ILE A 359 11.72 -0.38 -18.06
N PRO A 360 10.69 -0.57 -17.22
CA PRO A 360 9.34 -0.79 -17.73
C PRO A 360 8.68 0.47 -18.25
N ASP A 361 7.83 0.32 -19.27
CA ASP A 361 7.00 1.39 -19.81
C ASP A 361 6.18 2.08 -18.71
N GLY A 362 6.21 3.42 -18.70
CA GLY A 362 5.49 4.25 -17.74
C GLY A 362 6.23 4.57 -16.44
N PHE A 363 7.38 3.97 -16.16
CA PHE A 363 8.20 4.33 -14.98
C PHE A 363 8.87 5.70 -15.14
N GLU A 364 9.47 5.96 -16.30
CA GLU A 364 10.12 7.24 -16.60
C GLU A 364 9.09 8.40 -16.62
N ASP A 365 7.92 8.18 -17.21
CA ASP A 365 6.81 9.13 -17.21
C ASP A 365 6.34 9.44 -15.78
N ALA A 366 6.18 8.40 -14.95
CA ALA A 366 5.74 8.55 -13.57
C ALA A 366 6.76 9.34 -12.73
N TRP A 367 8.06 9.07 -12.92
CA TRP A 367 9.13 9.80 -12.25
C TRP A 367 9.18 11.28 -12.64
N THR A 368 9.03 11.58 -13.94
CA THR A 368 8.98 12.96 -14.44
C THR A 368 7.83 13.76 -13.82
N LEU A 369 6.76 13.07 -13.39
CA LEU A 369 5.60 13.64 -12.71
C LEU A 369 5.70 13.60 -11.18
N GLY A 370 6.86 13.25 -10.63
CA GLY A 370 7.14 13.25 -9.19
C GLY A 370 6.67 12.02 -8.41
N VAL A 371 6.27 10.94 -9.10
CA VAL A 371 5.96 9.65 -8.45
C VAL A 371 7.26 8.92 -8.10
N ASP A 372 7.34 8.32 -6.90
CA ASP A 372 8.51 7.52 -6.49
C ASP A 372 8.57 6.19 -7.27
N ALA A 373 9.15 6.24 -8.46
CA ALA A 373 9.33 5.09 -9.35
C ALA A 373 10.72 4.43 -9.22
N LEU A 374 11.73 5.17 -8.72
CA LEU A 374 13.12 4.72 -8.67
C LEU A 374 13.31 3.61 -7.63
N ARG A 375 12.86 3.82 -6.38
CA ARG A 375 13.05 2.83 -5.31
C ARG A 375 12.32 1.50 -5.57
N PRO A 376 11.05 1.48 -6.02
CA PRO A 376 10.38 0.24 -6.36
C PRO A 376 11.10 -0.53 -7.47
N LEU A 377 11.59 0.18 -8.50
CA LEU A 377 12.29 -0.43 -9.63
C LEU A 377 13.67 -0.98 -9.24
N ALA A 378 14.45 -0.22 -8.46
CA ALA A 378 15.74 -0.67 -7.93
C ALA A 378 15.58 -1.93 -7.07
N ARG A 379 14.56 -1.96 -6.20
CA ARG A 379 14.23 -3.15 -5.39
C ARG A 379 13.82 -4.33 -6.26
N ALA A 380 13.02 -4.11 -7.30
CA ALA A 380 12.64 -5.18 -8.22
C ALA A 380 13.85 -5.78 -8.94
N ARG A 381 14.80 -4.94 -9.38
CA ARG A 381 16.02 -5.35 -10.10
C ARG A 381 17.05 -6.08 -9.21
N SER A 382 17.12 -5.76 -7.92
CA SER A 382 18.10 -6.35 -6.99
C SER A 382 18.08 -7.88 -6.89
N GLY A 383 16.93 -8.52 -7.13
CA GLY A 383 16.78 -9.98 -7.09
C GLY A 383 16.68 -10.66 -8.46
N VAL A 384 16.72 -9.91 -9.57
CA VAL A 384 16.46 -10.48 -10.90
C VAL A 384 17.58 -11.43 -11.30
N HIS A 385 17.22 -12.70 -11.47
CA HIS A 385 18.10 -13.71 -12.01
C HIS A 385 17.51 -14.25 -13.32
N ARG A 386 18.22 -14.00 -14.42
CA ARG A 386 17.90 -14.58 -15.72
C ARG A 386 18.91 -15.68 -16.06
N ALA A 387 18.43 -16.74 -16.70
CA ALA A 387 19.32 -17.72 -17.30
C ALA A 387 20.20 -17.01 -18.34
N ALA A 388 21.49 -17.36 -18.38
CA ALA A 388 22.42 -16.78 -19.34
C ALA A 388 21.86 -16.96 -20.76
N PRO A 389 21.73 -15.88 -21.55
CA PRO A 389 21.20 -15.98 -22.90
C PRO A 389 22.15 -16.82 -23.76
N PRO A 390 21.63 -17.59 -24.73
CA PRO A 390 22.47 -18.30 -25.68
C PRO A 390 23.32 -17.29 -26.45
N SER A 391 24.60 -17.61 -26.67
CA SER A 391 25.52 -16.76 -27.44
C SER A 391 26.22 -17.54 -28.53
N ILE A 392 26.47 -16.89 -29.66
CA ILE A 392 27.25 -17.45 -30.76
C ILE A 392 28.61 -16.77 -30.79
N THR A 393 29.67 -17.55 -30.59
CA THR A 393 31.05 -17.08 -30.61
C THR A 393 31.71 -17.39 -31.96
N GLN A 394 32.34 -16.39 -32.57
CA GLN A 394 33.08 -16.50 -33.82
C GLN A 394 34.50 -15.95 -33.65
N TYR A 395 35.48 -16.63 -34.22
CA TYR A 395 36.89 -16.28 -34.10
C TYR A 395 37.48 -15.84 -35.44
N PHE A 396 38.37 -14.85 -35.41
CA PHE A 396 39.04 -14.31 -36.58
C PHE A 396 40.53 -14.11 -36.28
N GLY A 397 41.38 -14.36 -37.27
CA GLY A 397 42.83 -14.20 -37.13
C GLY A 397 43.55 -15.40 -36.51
N PRO A 398 44.80 -15.21 -36.04
CA PRO A 398 45.63 -16.32 -35.60
C PRO A 398 45.13 -16.92 -34.28
N THR A 399 45.28 -18.24 -34.15
CA THR A 399 45.01 -18.94 -32.89
C THR A 399 46.28 -18.89 -32.02
N GLN A 400 46.24 -18.11 -30.94
CA GLN A 400 47.37 -17.98 -30.01
C GLN A 400 46.90 -17.90 -28.55
N ARG A 401 47.76 -18.30 -27.61
CA ARG A 401 47.46 -18.18 -26.18
C ARG A 401 47.41 -16.70 -25.80
N CYS A 402 46.23 -16.23 -25.42
CA CYS A 402 45.99 -14.84 -25.05
C CYS A 402 46.64 -14.52 -23.69
N GLY A 403 47.45 -13.45 -23.66
CA GLY A 403 48.07 -12.91 -22.45
C GLY A 403 47.31 -11.71 -21.88
N PHE A 404 46.44 -11.09 -22.69
CA PHE A 404 45.70 -9.89 -22.32
C PHE A 404 44.49 -9.69 -23.25
N ARG A 405 43.33 -9.30 -22.71
CA ARG A 405 42.11 -9.09 -23.51
C ARG A 405 41.64 -7.65 -23.50
N ILE A 406 41.05 -7.24 -24.61
CA ILE A 406 40.25 -6.02 -24.69
C ILE A 406 38.82 -6.43 -24.99
N LEU A 407 37.92 -6.19 -24.05
CA LEU A 407 36.49 -6.43 -24.18
C LEU A 407 35.82 -5.12 -24.57
N THR A 408 35.05 -5.13 -25.66
CA THR A 408 34.36 -3.94 -26.13
C THR A 408 33.04 -4.31 -26.81
N SER A 409 32.11 -3.37 -26.88
CA SER A 409 30.95 -3.49 -27.76
C SER A 409 31.28 -2.90 -29.13
N ILE A 410 30.65 -3.41 -30.18
CA ILE A 410 30.78 -2.79 -31.50
C ILE A 410 29.84 -1.59 -31.57
N GLY A 411 30.42 -0.42 -31.81
CA GLY A 411 29.69 0.84 -31.96
C GLY A 411 29.23 1.09 -33.39
N SER A 412 28.80 2.32 -33.67
CA SER A 412 28.32 2.75 -34.98
C SER A 412 29.42 2.88 -36.04
N SER A 413 30.69 2.97 -35.65
CA SER A 413 31.84 3.09 -36.56
C SER A 413 32.70 1.82 -36.57
N ALA A 414 32.81 1.20 -37.74
CA ALA A 414 33.69 0.05 -37.96
C ALA A 414 35.18 0.43 -37.92
N ASP A 415 35.53 1.71 -38.12
CA ASP A 415 36.93 2.16 -38.13
C ASP A 415 37.56 2.07 -36.74
N LEU A 416 36.75 2.13 -35.68
CA LEU A 416 37.22 1.94 -34.31
C LEU A 416 37.69 0.50 -34.03
N ILE A 417 37.23 -0.49 -34.81
CA ILE A 417 37.76 -1.86 -34.75
C ILE A 417 39.20 -1.86 -35.28
N ARG A 418 39.40 -1.25 -36.47
CA ARG A 418 40.72 -1.14 -37.10
C ARG A 418 41.69 -0.30 -36.27
N ALA A 419 41.22 0.82 -35.73
CA ALA A 419 42.02 1.68 -34.87
C ALA A 419 42.56 0.94 -33.64
N ARG A 420 41.73 0.14 -32.94
CA ARG A 420 42.21 -0.69 -31.81
C ARG A 420 43.30 -1.66 -32.21
N ALA A 421 43.10 -2.38 -33.32
CA ALA A 421 44.08 -3.32 -33.83
C ALA A 421 45.41 -2.61 -34.19
N ALA A 422 45.33 -1.46 -34.86
CA ALA A 422 46.50 -0.64 -35.18
C ALA A 422 47.24 -0.15 -33.92
N MET A 423 46.52 0.29 -32.88
CA MET A 423 47.13 0.76 -31.63
C MET A 423 47.83 -0.35 -30.86
N ILE A 424 47.29 -1.57 -30.87
CA ILE A 424 47.98 -2.73 -30.28
C ILE A 424 49.25 -3.04 -31.08
N LEU A 425 49.18 -3.01 -32.42
CA LEU A 425 50.35 -3.26 -33.26
C LEU A 425 51.46 -2.21 -33.04
N ALA A 426 51.07 -0.95 -32.82
CA ALA A 426 52.00 0.15 -32.55
C ALA A 426 52.76 0.02 -31.22
N GLU A 427 52.27 -0.75 -30.25
CA GLU A 427 53.01 -1.05 -29.00
C GLU A 427 54.20 -2.00 -29.23
N GLY A 428 54.29 -2.63 -30.41
CA GLY A 428 55.37 -3.54 -30.79
C GLY A 428 55.20 -4.97 -30.28
N HIS A 429 56.25 -5.79 -30.43
CA HIS A 429 56.25 -7.19 -30.02
C HIS A 429 56.37 -7.32 -28.50
N GLY A 430 55.33 -7.83 -27.84
CA GLY A 430 55.32 -8.00 -26.39
C GLY A 430 54.31 -9.05 -25.91
N THR A 431 53.10 -8.61 -25.55
CA THR A 431 52.05 -9.49 -25.00
C THR A 431 51.04 -9.87 -26.08
N PRO A 432 50.69 -11.16 -26.27
CA PRO A 432 49.64 -11.55 -27.20
C PRO A 432 48.28 -11.04 -26.71
N VAL A 433 47.67 -10.14 -27.48
CA VAL A 433 46.36 -9.53 -27.19
C VAL A 433 45.26 -10.18 -28.03
N GLU A 434 44.08 -10.35 -27.44
CA GLU A 434 42.84 -10.69 -28.16
C GLU A 434 41.82 -9.55 -27.96
N ILE A 435 41.16 -9.15 -29.05
CA ILE A 435 40.04 -8.20 -28.99
C ILE A 435 38.73 -9.02 -29.00
N VAL A 436 37.94 -8.90 -27.94
CA VAL A 436 36.62 -9.52 -27.82
C VAL A 436 35.56 -8.45 -28.00
N CYS A 437 34.80 -8.58 -29.07
CA CYS A 437 33.71 -7.70 -29.44
C CYS A 437 32.36 -8.34 -29.13
N THR A 438 31.47 -7.60 -28.49
CA THR A 438 30.07 -8.02 -28.26
C THR A 438 29.13 -7.24 -29.17
N MET A 439 28.11 -7.91 -29.70
CA MET A 439 27.05 -7.28 -30.50
C MET A 439 25.73 -8.07 -30.38
N ALA A 440 24.61 -7.39 -30.54
CA ALA A 440 23.34 -8.06 -30.77
C ALA A 440 23.31 -8.77 -32.14
N GLU A 441 22.72 -9.95 -32.21
CA GLU A 441 22.47 -10.63 -33.47
C GLU A 441 21.46 -9.83 -34.31
N GLY A 442 21.74 -9.68 -35.61
CA GLY A 442 20.90 -8.92 -36.53
C GLY A 442 21.65 -8.51 -37.80
N PRO A 443 21.04 -7.65 -38.64
CA PRO A 443 21.61 -7.25 -39.94
C PRO A 443 23.01 -6.61 -39.82
N LEU A 444 23.26 -5.83 -38.76
CA LEU A 444 24.54 -5.17 -38.53
C LEU A 444 25.68 -6.15 -38.20
N ALA A 445 25.37 -7.37 -37.76
CA ALA A 445 26.37 -8.38 -37.45
C ALA A 445 27.16 -8.83 -38.70
N LEU A 446 26.59 -8.73 -39.90
CA LEU A 446 27.31 -9.05 -41.13
C LEU A 446 28.47 -8.10 -41.39
N GLY A 447 28.23 -6.78 -41.27
CA GLY A 447 29.27 -5.76 -41.43
C GLY A 447 30.35 -5.88 -40.35
N ALA A 448 29.96 -6.17 -39.11
CA ALA A 448 30.88 -6.43 -38.01
C ALA A 448 31.82 -7.62 -38.29
N ARG A 449 31.28 -8.74 -38.79
CA ARG A 449 32.10 -9.92 -39.16
C ARG A 449 33.13 -9.57 -40.22
N GLN A 450 32.72 -8.85 -41.27
CA GLN A 450 33.63 -8.42 -42.34
C GLN A 450 34.72 -7.49 -41.82
N ALA A 451 34.36 -6.51 -40.99
CA ALA A 451 35.32 -5.57 -40.41
C ALA A 451 36.34 -6.27 -39.50
N LEU A 452 35.90 -7.23 -38.67
CA LEU A 452 36.78 -8.01 -37.81
C LEU A 452 37.68 -8.95 -38.60
N ALA A 453 37.15 -9.63 -39.61
CA ALA A 453 37.95 -10.49 -40.50
C ALA A 453 39.04 -9.68 -41.22
N GLN A 454 38.69 -8.50 -41.73
CA GLN A 454 39.65 -7.59 -42.38
C GLN A 454 40.70 -7.09 -41.38
N ALA A 455 40.29 -6.63 -40.19
CA ALA A 455 41.22 -6.14 -39.18
C ALA A 455 42.18 -7.25 -38.71
N ALA A 456 41.67 -8.46 -38.51
CA ALA A 456 42.48 -9.61 -38.15
C ALA A 456 43.48 -10.00 -39.25
N ALA A 457 43.08 -9.94 -40.53
CA ALA A 457 43.95 -10.23 -41.65
C ALA A 457 45.06 -9.18 -41.84
N ILE A 458 44.74 -7.90 -41.67
CA ILE A 458 45.68 -6.78 -41.86
C ILE A 458 46.68 -6.69 -40.70
N HIS A 459 46.20 -6.78 -39.46
CA HIS A 459 47.01 -6.51 -38.28
C HIS A 459 47.55 -7.77 -37.59
N GLY A 460 47.10 -8.96 -37.99
CA GLY A 460 47.53 -10.23 -37.38
C GLY A 460 47.10 -10.39 -35.92
N ILE A 461 46.07 -9.66 -35.48
CA ILE A 461 45.59 -9.69 -34.09
C ILE A 461 44.34 -10.59 -34.01
N PRO A 462 44.29 -11.54 -33.06
CA PRO A 462 43.09 -12.34 -32.81
C PRO A 462 41.89 -11.48 -32.42
N HIS A 463 40.77 -11.70 -33.10
CA HIS A 463 39.49 -11.10 -32.75
C HIS A 463 38.46 -12.18 -32.46
N ARG A 464 37.57 -11.89 -31.51
CA ARG A 464 36.44 -12.74 -31.15
C ARG A 464 35.17 -11.91 -31.19
N LEU A 465 34.15 -12.40 -31.89
CA LEU A 465 32.82 -11.80 -31.92
C LEU A 465 31.87 -12.68 -31.12
N VAL A 466 31.26 -12.10 -30.07
CA VAL A 466 30.21 -12.74 -29.28
C VAL A 466 28.88 -12.09 -29.66
N LEU A 467 28.02 -12.89 -30.30
CA LEU A 467 26.69 -12.49 -30.74
C LEU A 467 25.67 -12.94 -29.72
N LEU A 468 24.81 -12.01 -29.29
CA LEU A 468 23.79 -12.23 -28.26
C LEU A 468 22.40 -11.80 -28.77
N PRO A 469 21.30 -12.34 -28.23
CA PRO A 469 19.95 -11.87 -28.55
C PRO A 469 19.78 -10.36 -28.30
N GLY A 470 18.94 -9.69 -29.10
CA GLY A 470 18.71 -8.24 -28.97
C GLY A 470 18.27 -7.78 -27.57
N ALA A 471 17.49 -8.61 -26.87
CA ALA A 471 16.97 -8.36 -25.53
C ALA A 471 18.00 -8.58 -24.39
N THR A 472 19.27 -8.81 -24.71
CA THR A 472 20.34 -9.05 -23.74
C THR A 472 20.80 -7.75 -23.07
N THR A 473 20.80 -7.74 -21.73
CA THR A 473 21.22 -6.63 -20.88
C THR A 473 22.73 -6.37 -20.96
N ALA A 474 23.18 -5.19 -20.55
CA ALA A 474 24.61 -4.84 -20.59
C ALA A 474 25.47 -5.74 -19.67
N GLY A 475 24.95 -6.11 -18.48
CA GLY A 475 25.61 -7.08 -17.60
C GLY A 475 25.76 -8.47 -18.20
N GLU A 476 24.73 -8.99 -18.87
CA GLU A 476 24.79 -10.27 -19.57
C GLU A 476 25.80 -10.25 -20.73
N ARG A 477 25.89 -9.15 -21.48
CA ARG A 477 26.91 -9.00 -22.55
C ARG A 477 28.32 -9.03 -21.98
N LEU A 478 28.56 -8.33 -20.87
CA LEU A 478 29.85 -8.35 -20.19
C LEU A 478 30.18 -9.75 -19.67
N ARG A 479 29.21 -10.44 -19.05
CA ARG A 479 29.38 -11.83 -18.60
C ARG A 479 29.76 -12.74 -19.76
N ALA A 480 29.03 -12.69 -20.89
CA ALA A 480 29.33 -13.51 -22.05
C ALA A 480 30.72 -13.23 -22.64
N ALA A 481 31.17 -11.97 -22.64
CA ALA A 481 32.53 -11.62 -23.04
C ALA A 481 33.60 -12.20 -22.10
N LEU A 482 33.29 -12.32 -20.81
CA LEU A 482 34.17 -12.80 -19.75
C LEU A 482 34.20 -14.33 -19.59
N VAL A 483 33.11 -15.05 -19.87
CA VAL A 483 33.02 -16.52 -19.68
C VAL A 483 34.13 -17.25 -20.45
N ASP A 484 34.36 -16.86 -21.69
CA ASP A 484 35.42 -17.44 -22.52
C ASP A 484 36.77 -16.70 -22.37
N ALA A 485 36.88 -15.78 -21.41
CA ALA A 485 38.11 -15.04 -21.17
C ALA A 485 39.19 -15.86 -20.43
N GLY A 486 38.95 -17.12 -20.03
CA GLY A 486 39.96 -17.97 -19.38
C GLY A 486 40.81 -17.23 -18.31
N ASP A 487 42.11 -17.52 -18.24
CA ASP A 487 43.02 -16.93 -17.24
C ASP A 487 43.74 -15.64 -17.69
N ALA A 488 43.26 -14.85 -18.66
CA ALA A 488 43.97 -13.60 -19.01
C ALA A 488 43.29 -12.36 -18.40
N PRO A 489 44.07 -11.38 -17.90
CA PRO A 489 43.51 -10.08 -17.50
C PRO A 489 42.84 -9.38 -18.70
N ALA A 490 41.87 -8.52 -18.40
CA ALA A 490 41.03 -7.86 -19.39
C ALA A 490 40.89 -6.35 -19.16
N LEU A 491 40.79 -5.58 -20.24
CA LEU A 491 40.29 -4.20 -20.24
C LEU A 491 38.90 -4.17 -20.85
N VAL A 492 37.93 -3.67 -20.10
CA VAL A 492 36.59 -3.36 -20.59
C VAL A 492 36.58 -1.91 -21.07
N LEU A 493 36.41 -1.72 -22.38
CA LEU A 493 36.42 -0.41 -23.02
C LEU A 493 35.12 -0.19 -23.79
N GLY A 494 34.56 1.01 -23.70
CA GLY A 494 33.46 1.46 -24.54
C GLY A 494 33.81 1.39 -26.03
N ALA A 495 32.78 1.30 -26.88
CA ALA A 495 32.93 1.15 -28.32
C ALA A 495 33.75 2.27 -28.99
N ASP A 496 33.81 3.43 -28.36
CA ASP A 496 34.45 4.68 -28.76
C ASP A 496 35.69 5.03 -27.91
N VAL A 497 36.09 4.16 -27.00
CA VAL A 497 37.22 4.40 -26.08
C VAL A 497 38.49 3.74 -26.60
N LEU A 498 39.57 4.51 -26.66
CA LEU A 498 40.91 4.09 -27.08
C LEU A 498 41.98 4.57 -26.07
N PRO A 499 43.13 3.89 -25.96
CA PRO A 499 44.22 4.35 -25.11
C PRO A 499 44.78 5.70 -25.58
N GLU A 500 45.22 6.55 -24.65
CA GLU A 500 45.70 7.90 -24.98
C GLU A 500 47.16 7.91 -25.46
N ASN A 501 48.03 7.20 -24.73
CA ASN A 501 49.48 7.27 -24.87
C ASN A 501 50.08 5.90 -25.21
N THR A 502 51.24 5.90 -25.85
CA THR A 502 52.04 4.68 -26.06
C THR A 502 52.60 4.12 -24.75
N GLY A 503 52.86 2.81 -24.69
CA GLY A 503 53.34 2.10 -23.49
C GLY A 503 52.23 1.67 -22.54
N TRP A 504 50.96 1.91 -22.90
CA TRP A 504 49.79 1.56 -22.10
C TRP A 504 49.68 0.05 -21.90
N LEU A 505 49.97 -0.76 -22.93
CA LEU A 505 49.74 -2.21 -22.88
C LEU A 505 50.67 -2.86 -21.86
N ALA A 506 51.97 -2.56 -21.92
CA ALA A 506 52.96 -3.06 -20.98
C ALA A 506 52.66 -2.62 -19.54
N PHE A 507 52.16 -1.39 -19.36
CA PHE A 507 51.74 -0.89 -18.06
C PHE A 507 50.59 -1.72 -17.47
N TRP A 508 49.49 -1.88 -18.21
CA TRP A 508 48.29 -2.57 -17.72
C TRP A 508 48.51 -4.06 -17.49
N VAL A 509 49.25 -4.73 -18.39
CA VAL A 509 49.64 -6.14 -18.22
C VAL A 509 50.42 -6.34 -16.91
N ARG A 510 51.37 -5.46 -16.60
CA ARG A 510 52.14 -5.54 -15.36
C ARG A 510 51.28 -5.21 -14.13
N ARG A 511 50.42 -4.20 -14.23
CA ARG A 511 49.62 -3.70 -13.12
C ARG A 511 48.55 -4.70 -12.66
N LEU A 512 47.85 -5.34 -13.61
CA LEU A 512 46.77 -6.29 -13.35
C LEU A 512 47.24 -7.66 -12.84
N ARG A 513 48.55 -7.95 -12.83
CA ARG A 513 49.09 -9.14 -12.16
C ARG A 513 48.88 -9.12 -10.64
N ARG A 514 48.81 -7.93 -10.05
CA ARG A 514 48.80 -7.72 -8.58
C ARG A 514 47.47 -7.21 -8.05
N GLN A 515 46.53 -6.86 -8.92
CA GLN A 515 45.30 -6.15 -8.55
C GLN A 515 44.09 -6.90 -9.11
N GLY A 516 43.02 -6.97 -8.32
CA GLY A 516 41.75 -7.59 -8.74
C GLY A 516 41.02 -6.74 -9.78
N ALA A 517 40.90 -5.44 -9.54
CA ALA A 517 40.33 -4.48 -10.46
C ALA A 517 40.92 -3.07 -10.30
N LEU A 518 40.95 -2.32 -11.39
CA LEU A 518 41.39 -0.93 -11.44
C LEU A 518 40.46 -0.14 -12.34
N ALA A 519 40.16 1.11 -11.99
CA ALA A 519 39.36 2.04 -12.76
C ALA A 519 40.27 3.08 -13.43
N PRO A 520 40.55 2.97 -14.75
CA PRO A 520 41.25 4.00 -15.50
C PRO A 520 40.45 5.32 -15.54
N VAL A 521 41.14 6.43 -15.76
CA VAL A 521 40.50 7.72 -16.05
C VAL A 521 40.07 7.80 -17.51
N LEU A 522 38.87 8.34 -17.76
CA LEU A 522 38.34 8.59 -19.08
C LEU A 522 38.40 10.09 -19.44
N LEU A 523 39.05 10.39 -20.55
CA LEU A 523 39.17 11.72 -21.13
C LEU A 523 38.15 11.93 -22.25
N ALA A 524 37.68 13.16 -22.40
CA ALA A 524 36.93 13.63 -23.55
C ALA A 524 37.85 13.81 -24.76
N SER A 525 37.26 14.04 -25.93
CA SER A 525 38.01 14.20 -27.18
C SER A 525 38.99 15.37 -27.16
N ASP A 526 38.70 16.41 -26.37
CA ASP A 526 39.55 17.59 -26.17
C ASP A 526 40.65 17.38 -25.11
N GLY A 527 40.74 16.19 -24.51
CA GLY A 527 41.72 15.85 -23.47
C GLY A 527 41.32 16.32 -22.06
N SER A 528 40.15 16.94 -21.90
CA SER A 528 39.55 17.20 -20.59
C SER A 528 39.06 15.90 -19.95
N ILE A 529 38.87 15.90 -18.64
CA ILE A 529 38.34 14.75 -17.90
C ILE A 529 36.85 14.62 -18.24
N ALA A 530 36.47 13.52 -18.91
CA ALA A 530 35.08 13.25 -19.27
C ALA A 530 34.32 12.60 -18.13
N ALA A 531 34.99 11.69 -17.41
CA ALA A 531 34.44 11.01 -16.25
C ALA A 531 35.58 10.43 -15.41
N THR A 532 35.49 10.59 -14.10
CA THR A 532 36.20 9.72 -13.14
C THR A 532 35.20 8.84 -12.40
N ARG A 533 35.63 8.33 -11.25
CA ARG A 533 35.15 7.15 -10.53
C ARG A 533 33.78 7.29 -9.83
N GLU A 534 33.05 8.38 -10.03
CA GLU A 534 31.78 8.68 -9.35
C GLU A 534 30.92 9.58 -10.27
N GLY A 535 29.59 9.40 -10.23
CA GLY A 535 28.62 10.11 -11.09
C GLY A 535 28.58 11.64 -10.92
N GLU A 536 29.25 12.18 -9.90
CA GLU A 536 29.55 13.61 -9.76
C GLU A 536 31.05 13.78 -9.60
N ASP A 537 31.71 14.20 -10.67
CA ASP A 537 33.16 14.35 -10.67
C ASP A 537 33.54 15.82 -10.55
N PRO A 538 34.10 16.27 -9.41
CA PRO A 538 34.56 17.65 -9.26
C PRO A 538 35.68 18.02 -10.25
N TRP A 539 36.28 17.03 -10.91
CA TRP A 539 37.33 17.22 -11.92
C TRP A 539 36.79 17.23 -13.36
N GLN A 540 35.49 17.03 -13.58
CA GLN A 540 34.92 17.01 -14.93
C GLN A 540 35.21 18.32 -15.68
N GLY A 541 35.64 18.20 -16.93
CA GLY A 541 36.00 19.34 -17.78
C GLY A 541 37.37 19.96 -17.48
N LEU A 542 38.08 19.52 -16.45
CA LEU A 542 39.45 19.97 -16.18
C LEU A 542 40.48 19.19 -17.01
N PRO A 543 41.68 19.76 -17.27
CA PRO A 543 42.77 19.03 -17.92
C PRO A 543 43.25 17.82 -17.10
N ALA A 544 43.67 16.75 -17.78
CA ALA A 544 44.19 15.53 -17.15
C ALA A 544 45.38 15.78 -16.18
N ALA A 545 46.15 16.85 -16.38
CA ALA A 545 47.26 17.23 -15.51
C ALA A 545 46.85 17.56 -14.07
N HIS A 546 45.56 17.85 -13.82
CA HIS A 546 45.04 18.18 -12.49
C HIS A 546 44.61 16.96 -11.66
N LEU A 547 44.76 15.74 -12.21
CA LEU A 547 44.37 14.53 -11.50
C LEU A 547 45.32 14.23 -10.32
N PRO A 548 44.80 13.88 -9.13
CA PRO A 548 45.63 13.43 -8.02
C PRO A 548 46.30 12.07 -8.31
N ALA A 549 47.36 11.75 -7.57
CA ALA A 549 48.05 10.47 -7.70
C ALA A 549 47.14 9.27 -7.33
N SER A 550 47.25 8.16 -8.08
CA SER A 550 46.39 6.97 -7.98
C SER A 550 46.44 6.29 -6.60
N THR A 551 45.28 5.92 -6.01
CA THR A 551 45.16 4.94 -4.89
C THR A 551 43.77 4.79 -4.24
N ARG A 552 42.81 5.74 -4.40
CA ARG A 552 41.51 5.58 -3.70
C ARG A 552 40.68 4.43 -4.28
N VAL A 553 40.04 3.70 -3.37
CA VAL A 553 38.99 2.72 -3.63
C VAL A 553 37.77 3.45 -4.19
N THR A 554 37.02 2.82 -5.10
CA THR A 554 35.91 3.44 -5.84
C THR A 554 34.60 2.75 -5.52
N ASP A 555 33.58 3.50 -5.14
CA ASP A 555 32.28 2.94 -4.77
C ASP A 555 31.48 2.52 -6.02
N ARG A 556 31.63 3.25 -7.14
CA ARG A 556 30.97 2.95 -8.43
C ARG A 556 31.93 2.88 -9.63
N PRO A 557 32.24 1.68 -10.16
CA PRO A 557 33.15 1.56 -11.30
C PRO A 557 32.50 1.97 -12.63
N LEU A 558 33.29 2.60 -13.51
CA LEU A 558 32.89 2.87 -14.90
C LEU A 558 32.90 1.60 -15.73
N ALA A 559 31.74 1.00 -15.98
CA ALA A 559 31.63 -0.28 -16.69
C ALA A 559 32.11 -0.25 -18.16
N ASN A 560 32.28 0.93 -18.75
CA ASN A 560 32.85 1.15 -20.09
C ASN A 560 34.33 1.57 -20.06
N CYS A 561 34.96 1.63 -18.89
CA CYS A 561 36.38 1.89 -18.73
C CYS A 561 36.84 1.23 -17.42
N LEU A 562 37.14 -0.06 -17.48
CA LEU A 562 37.53 -0.86 -16.31
C LEU A 562 38.62 -1.86 -16.68
N ALA A 563 39.58 -2.05 -15.78
CA ALA A 563 40.64 -3.03 -15.92
C ALA A 563 40.46 -4.14 -14.88
N LEU A 564 40.38 -5.39 -15.33
CA LEU A 564 40.12 -6.57 -14.51
C LEU A 564 41.32 -7.52 -14.53
N GLY A 565 41.85 -7.82 -13.35
CA GLY A 565 42.81 -8.90 -13.16
C GLY A 565 42.12 -10.26 -13.07
N ARG A 566 42.90 -11.34 -13.11
CA ARG A 566 42.37 -12.72 -13.04
C ARG A 566 41.45 -12.96 -11.85
N ALA A 567 41.84 -12.49 -10.67
CA ALA A 567 41.07 -12.64 -9.46
C ALA A 567 39.73 -11.88 -9.53
N GLY A 568 39.70 -10.68 -10.12
CA GLY A 568 38.47 -9.90 -10.29
C GLY A 568 37.52 -10.55 -11.30
N ILE A 569 38.05 -11.12 -12.40
CA ILE A 569 37.24 -11.89 -13.36
C ILE A 569 36.62 -13.10 -12.68
N ALA A 570 37.41 -13.86 -11.90
CA ALA A 570 36.90 -15.03 -11.18
C ALA A 570 35.81 -14.65 -10.16
N GLN A 571 35.99 -13.55 -9.43
CA GLN A 571 34.98 -13.04 -8.49
C GLN A 571 33.66 -12.65 -9.19
N LEU A 572 33.75 -11.97 -10.33
CA LEU A 572 32.58 -11.62 -11.13
C LEU A 572 31.83 -12.86 -11.63
N LEU A 573 32.56 -13.82 -12.18
CA LEU A 573 31.98 -15.04 -12.76
C LEU A 573 31.47 -16.03 -11.71
N HIS A 574 31.90 -15.92 -10.45
CA HIS A 574 31.39 -16.73 -9.34
C HIS A 574 29.96 -16.32 -8.93
N ALA A 575 29.51 -15.10 -9.26
CA ALA A 575 28.14 -14.70 -9.01
C ALA A 575 27.16 -15.46 -9.94
N ASP A 576 26.09 -16.02 -9.36
CA ASP A 576 25.14 -16.89 -10.07
C ASP A 576 24.49 -16.21 -11.28
N ALA A 577 24.22 -14.90 -11.23
CA ALA A 577 23.66 -14.10 -12.33
C ALA A 577 24.28 -12.69 -12.41
N PRO A 578 24.49 -12.11 -13.61
CA PRO A 578 24.90 -10.71 -13.73
C PRO A 578 23.71 -9.78 -13.50
N HIS A 579 23.92 -8.66 -12.80
CA HIS A 579 22.91 -7.61 -12.68
C HIS A 579 22.73 -6.89 -14.05
N PRO A 580 21.52 -6.42 -14.42
CA PRO A 580 21.28 -5.72 -15.70
C PRO A 580 22.21 -4.51 -15.93
N ASP A 581 22.46 -3.73 -14.88
CA ASP A 581 23.51 -2.71 -14.84
C ASP A 581 24.87 -3.35 -14.46
N PRO A 582 25.87 -3.36 -15.37
CA PRO A 582 27.19 -3.92 -15.08
C PRO A 582 27.92 -3.17 -13.98
N ALA A 583 27.71 -1.87 -13.78
CA ALA A 583 28.39 -1.14 -12.71
C ALA A 583 27.96 -1.67 -11.33
N VAL A 584 26.65 -1.90 -11.13
CA VAL A 584 26.07 -2.49 -9.91
C VAL A 584 26.60 -3.91 -9.70
N TRP A 585 26.64 -4.73 -10.76
CA TRP A 585 27.20 -6.09 -10.71
C TRP A 585 28.66 -6.08 -10.26
N ILE A 586 29.48 -5.19 -10.85
CA ILE A 586 30.91 -5.09 -10.57
C ILE A 586 31.14 -4.58 -9.14
N ALA A 587 30.42 -3.55 -8.72
CA ALA A 587 30.53 -3.02 -7.37
C ALA A 587 30.17 -4.06 -6.31
N SER A 588 29.09 -4.82 -6.52
CA SER A 588 28.66 -5.90 -5.63
C SER A 588 29.68 -7.05 -5.58
N ALA A 589 30.08 -7.58 -6.74
CA ALA A 589 31.01 -8.71 -6.81
C ALA A 589 32.41 -8.37 -6.26
N LEU A 590 32.87 -7.14 -6.48
CA LEU A 590 34.19 -6.69 -6.04
C LEU A 590 34.16 -5.98 -4.68
N ARG A 591 32.98 -5.81 -4.05
CA ARG A 591 32.80 -5.07 -2.78
C ARG A 591 33.47 -3.69 -2.79
N GLY A 592 33.29 -2.94 -3.87
CA GLY A 592 33.92 -1.63 -4.08
C GLY A 592 35.44 -1.65 -4.29
N SER A 593 36.12 -2.81 -4.37
CA SER A 593 37.59 -2.90 -4.35
C SER A 593 38.34 -2.41 -5.61
N ALA A 594 37.67 -1.80 -6.58
CA ALA A 594 38.35 -1.21 -7.72
C ALA A 594 39.11 0.05 -7.27
N ARG A 595 40.39 0.17 -7.64
CA ARG A 595 41.19 1.37 -7.31
C ARG A 595 41.37 2.25 -8.54
N ALA A 596 41.30 3.56 -8.36
CA ALA A 596 41.54 4.50 -9.45
C ALA A 596 42.99 4.44 -9.95
N GLU A 597 43.19 4.56 -11.26
CA GLU A 597 44.49 4.60 -11.91
C GLU A 597 44.58 5.71 -12.96
N THR A 598 45.53 6.64 -12.76
CA THR A 598 45.62 7.89 -13.53
C THR A 598 46.79 7.93 -14.50
N ARG A 599 47.74 6.99 -14.40
CA ARG A 599 49.02 7.03 -15.15
C ARG A 599 48.90 6.73 -16.65
N PHE A 600 47.84 6.05 -17.08
CA PHE A 600 47.56 5.73 -18.47
C PHE A 600 46.05 5.84 -18.74
N PRO A 601 45.55 7.07 -18.95
CA PRO A 601 44.14 7.29 -19.21
C PRO A 601 43.73 6.78 -20.60
N PHE A 602 42.42 6.66 -20.78
CA PHE A 602 41.81 6.38 -22.07
C PHE A 602 41.04 7.60 -22.54
N ARG A 603 40.93 7.77 -23.86
CA ARG A 603 40.19 8.86 -24.49
C ARG A 603 38.97 8.33 -25.21
N ARG A 604 37.86 9.05 -25.09
CA ARG A 604 36.63 8.83 -25.85
C ARG A 604 36.68 9.58 -27.19
N PHE A 605 36.43 8.85 -28.26
CA PHE A 605 36.33 9.35 -29.63
C PHE A 605 34.88 9.26 -30.11
N GLY A 606 34.08 10.26 -29.75
CA GLY A 606 32.65 10.29 -30.04
C GLY A 606 31.87 11.02 -28.96
N PRO A 607 30.60 11.34 -29.20
CA PRO A 607 29.74 11.90 -28.17
C PRO A 607 29.60 10.92 -27.02
N ALA A 608 29.61 11.43 -25.79
CA ALA A 608 29.26 10.63 -24.63
C ALA A 608 27.88 9.99 -24.84
N PRO A 609 27.70 8.69 -24.53
CA PRO A 609 26.36 8.12 -24.52
C PRO A 609 25.52 8.89 -23.50
N THR A 610 24.46 9.55 -23.97
CA THR A 610 23.49 10.21 -23.11
C THR A 610 22.65 9.14 -22.43
N GLN A 611 22.95 8.86 -21.17
CA GLN A 611 21.98 8.17 -20.32
C GLN A 611 20.80 9.12 -20.09
N GLY A 612 19.58 8.63 -20.27
CA GLY A 612 18.39 9.36 -19.87
C GLY A 612 18.46 9.69 -18.38
N ALA A 613 17.95 10.86 -17.97
CA ALA A 613 18.03 11.33 -16.58
C ALA A 613 17.45 10.29 -15.60
N PHE A 614 16.40 9.58 -16.01
CA PHE A 614 15.81 8.50 -15.21
C PHE A 614 16.77 7.31 -15.00
N ALA A 615 17.46 6.87 -16.05
CA ALA A 615 18.39 5.74 -15.97
C ALA A 615 19.60 6.05 -15.08
N ALA A 616 20.10 7.30 -15.12
CA ALA A 616 21.16 7.76 -14.24
C ALA A 616 20.71 7.73 -12.77
N ALA A 617 19.56 8.35 -12.46
CA ALA A 617 19.01 8.40 -11.11
C ALA A 617 18.61 7.02 -10.56
N LEU A 618 18.13 6.12 -11.42
CA LEU A 618 17.85 4.72 -11.05
C LEU A 618 19.11 4.03 -10.59
N ALA A 619 20.19 4.18 -11.37
CA ALA A 619 21.44 3.54 -11.02
C ALA A 619 22.01 4.09 -9.71
N ASP A 620 21.94 5.40 -9.45
CA ASP A 620 22.33 5.98 -8.15
C ASP A 620 21.52 5.38 -6.98
N THR A 621 20.21 5.17 -7.21
CA THR A 621 19.33 4.53 -6.23
C THR A 621 19.72 3.06 -5.97
N GLU A 622 20.06 2.31 -7.02
CA GLU A 622 20.53 0.92 -6.92
C GLU A 622 21.85 0.82 -6.14
N PHE A 623 22.77 1.75 -6.40
CA PHE A 623 24.05 1.84 -5.68
C PHE A 623 23.86 2.14 -4.19
N ALA A 624 23.04 3.13 -3.84
CA ALA A 624 22.72 3.44 -2.45
C ALA A 624 22.06 2.28 -1.68
N MET A 625 21.41 1.35 -2.39
CA MET A 625 20.85 0.12 -1.79
C MET A 625 21.92 -0.94 -1.50
N ILE A 626 23.02 -1.00 -2.27
CA ILE A 626 24.13 -1.92 -2.01
C ILE A 626 24.88 -1.51 -0.74
N GLU A 627 25.15 -0.22 -0.56
CA GLU A 627 25.90 0.30 0.59
C GLU A 627 25.23 -0.05 1.93
N LYS A 628 23.90 0.08 1.99
CA LYS A 628 23.12 -0.24 3.20
C LYS A 628 23.08 -1.72 3.58
N ASN A 629 23.45 -2.61 2.66
CA ASN A 629 23.49 -4.06 2.91
C ASN A 629 24.91 -4.56 3.23
N CYS A 630 25.92 -3.67 3.17
CA CYS A 630 27.32 -3.99 3.47
C CYS A 630 27.76 -3.50 4.86
N GLU A 631 26.91 -2.76 5.57
CA GLU A 631 26.99 -2.48 7.01
C GLU A 631 26.28 -3.58 7.82
#